data_AF-A0A970K2B0-F1
#
_entry.id   AF-A0A970K2B0-F1
#
_cell.length_a   1.000
_cell.length_b   1.000
_cell.length_c   1.000
_cell.angle_alpha   90.00
_cell.angle_beta   90.00
_cell.angle_gamma   90.00
#
_symmetry.space_group_name_H-M   'P 1'
#
loop_
_entity.id
_entity.type
_entity.pdbx_description
1 polymer ?
#
loop_
_entity_poly.entity_id
_entity_poly.type
_entity_poly.pdbx_seq_one_letter_code
_entity_poly.pdbx_strand_id
1 'polypeptide(L)'
;MMAVLWLCLSVFAGWRIISFSGDLRAWINRMGSLATATPFCLAPWTLLLLRLALAVPVGLLAVTWLTYGLAAFFRYILPSVWQPLLPANLLVLCILAAWACITAILKRQQLWSAWPGRMRDLQQRRSHFVLGTILIWLLFASWLMFRTFQQNGPFIQAGYSVFSDFAPHTAIVSSFAKGLNWPTQYPHFANDGISYHFMFFFLCGNLEFLGLPLVWAINLPSILTFVSFCMLLGFLAVRLTGRSATFLLAPLMLFLRSSAAFFTNLAETANSGTTSRLDWKTIIDRIWHQTTFSGNMPNDSWGLWGVNVYANQRHLLSGLSLLLIVLMLVLPDLQTGLRAGWKSWFRPEGWLPRNVTDWKRYGTALLICVLMPYWHGSAMVALLLVLFPLAFFTRNRLALLFLALASFGSALLQSWFFSGEATRVVQ
;
A
#
# COMPACT_ATOMS: atom_id res chain seq x y z
N MET A 1 -6.87 23.63 -1.22
CA MET A 1 -7.57 22.99 -2.36
C MET A 1 -6.62 22.28 -3.32
N MET A 2 -5.40 22.77 -3.56
CA MET A 2 -4.44 22.14 -4.48
C MET A 2 -3.98 20.74 -4.05
N ALA A 3 -3.76 20.50 -2.76
CA ALA A 3 -3.40 19.16 -2.26
C ALA A 3 -4.42 18.07 -2.62
N VAL A 4 -5.73 18.39 -2.50
CA VAL A 4 -6.82 17.47 -2.86
C VAL A 4 -6.85 17.23 -4.36
N LEU A 5 -6.66 18.27 -5.17
CA LEU A 5 -6.56 18.13 -6.63
C LEU A 5 -5.38 17.23 -7.01
N TRP A 6 -4.21 17.42 -6.39
CA TRP A 6 -3.02 16.59 -6.60
C TRP A 6 -3.29 15.12 -6.28
N LEU A 7 -3.98 14.83 -5.17
CA LEU A 7 -4.39 13.46 -4.82
C LEU A 7 -5.34 12.86 -5.86
N CYS A 8 -6.37 13.60 -6.27
CA CYS A 8 -7.32 13.15 -7.28
C CYS A 8 -6.63 12.84 -8.62
N LEU A 9 -5.72 13.71 -9.05
CA LEU A 9 -4.93 13.52 -10.26
C LEU A 9 -3.94 12.35 -10.14
N SER A 10 -3.39 12.11 -8.95
CA SER A 10 -2.55 10.94 -8.67
C SER A 10 -3.33 9.65 -8.77
N VAL A 11 -4.54 9.59 -8.19
CA VAL A 11 -5.44 8.44 -8.35
C VAL A 11 -5.83 8.24 -9.81
N PHE A 12 -6.07 9.32 -10.56
CA PHE A 12 -6.31 9.24 -12.01
C PHE A 12 -5.10 8.65 -12.76
N ALA A 13 -3.88 9.12 -12.48
CA ALA A 13 -2.67 8.58 -13.09
C ALA A 13 -2.51 7.09 -12.80
N GLY A 14 -2.68 6.68 -11.53
CA GLY A 14 -2.70 5.28 -11.13
C GLY A 14 -3.78 4.47 -11.85
N TRP A 15 -4.98 5.02 -12.00
CA TRP A 15 -6.05 4.39 -12.76
C TRP A 15 -5.66 4.14 -14.21
N ARG A 16 -4.96 5.08 -14.86
CA ARG A 16 -4.46 4.92 -16.22
C ARG A 16 -3.34 3.90 -16.31
N ILE A 17 -2.41 3.86 -15.37
CA ILE A 17 -1.34 2.86 -15.28
C ILE A 17 -1.95 1.44 -15.15
N ILE A 18 -2.92 1.26 -14.26
CA ILE A 18 -3.65 -0.02 -14.12
C ILE A 18 -4.49 -0.35 -15.36
N SER A 19 -5.00 0.66 -16.07
CA SER A 19 -5.69 0.41 -17.36
C SER A 19 -4.73 -0.08 -18.44
N PHE A 20 -3.47 0.34 -18.36
CA PHE A 20 -2.43 -0.03 -19.31
C PHE A 20 -1.98 -1.48 -19.09
N SER A 21 -1.94 -1.96 -17.85
CA SER A 21 -1.52 -3.34 -17.52
C SER A 21 -2.39 -4.43 -18.17
N GLY A 22 -3.61 -4.09 -18.62
CA GLY A 22 -4.50 -4.96 -19.37
C GLY A 22 -5.97 -4.77 -19.01
N ASP A 23 -6.85 -5.59 -19.58
CA ASP A 23 -8.24 -5.64 -19.13
C ASP A 23 -8.32 -6.32 -17.76
N LEU A 24 -8.76 -5.57 -16.75
CA LEU A 24 -8.98 -6.03 -15.38
C LEU A 24 -9.91 -7.25 -15.34
N ARG A 25 -10.96 -7.30 -16.18
CA ARG A 25 -11.86 -8.46 -16.22
C ARG A 25 -11.14 -9.72 -16.70
N ALA A 26 -10.39 -9.61 -17.80
CA ALA A 26 -9.59 -10.70 -18.32
C ALA A 26 -8.53 -11.17 -17.31
N TRP A 27 -7.89 -10.24 -16.60
CA TRP A 27 -6.92 -10.57 -15.54
C TRP A 27 -7.57 -11.32 -14.37
N ILE A 28 -8.74 -10.87 -13.88
CA ILE A 28 -9.49 -11.55 -12.82
C ILE A 28 -9.87 -12.98 -13.24
N ASN A 29 -10.29 -13.17 -14.49
CA ASN A 29 -10.63 -14.49 -15.02
C ASN A 29 -9.43 -15.43 -15.09
N ARG A 30 -8.21 -14.89 -15.26
CA ARG A 30 -6.97 -15.66 -15.23
C ARG A 30 -6.46 -15.94 -13.82
N MET A 31 -6.80 -15.09 -12.85
CA MET A 31 -6.45 -15.26 -11.44
C MET A 31 -7.54 -16.10 -10.74
N GLY A 32 -7.53 -17.42 -10.73
CA GLY A 32 -8.40 -18.17 -9.79
C GLY A 32 -8.59 -19.66 -10.07
N SER A 33 -9.02 -20.37 -9.02
CA SER A 33 -9.60 -21.69 -9.13
C SER A 33 -10.98 -21.60 -9.81
N LEU A 34 -11.42 -22.69 -10.45
CA LEU A 34 -12.70 -22.80 -11.17
C LEU A 34 -13.95 -22.66 -10.25
N ALA A 35 -13.79 -22.37 -8.96
CA ALA A 35 -14.86 -22.37 -7.97
C ALA A 35 -15.44 -20.96 -7.69
N THR A 36 -16.74 -20.82 -8.02
CA THR A 36 -17.84 -20.06 -7.36
C THR A 36 -17.73 -18.56 -7.00
N ALA A 37 -16.58 -17.88 -7.01
CA ALA A 37 -16.52 -16.44 -6.65
C ALA A 37 -16.37 -15.45 -7.83
N THR A 38 -16.27 -15.93 -9.07
CA THR A 38 -16.10 -15.07 -10.25
C THR A 38 -17.25 -14.06 -10.44
N PRO A 39 -18.53 -14.43 -10.23
CA PRO A 39 -19.64 -13.47 -10.32
C PRO A 39 -19.57 -12.34 -9.28
N PHE A 40 -19.00 -12.59 -8.10
CA PHE A 40 -18.77 -11.56 -7.08
C PHE A 40 -17.64 -10.62 -7.49
N CYS A 41 -16.52 -11.16 -7.97
CA CYS A 41 -15.33 -10.40 -8.35
C CYS A 41 -15.56 -9.51 -9.58
N LEU A 42 -16.39 -9.97 -10.53
CA LEU A 42 -16.73 -9.25 -11.75
C LEU A 42 -17.95 -8.34 -11.62
N ALA A 43 -18.58 -8.29 -10.44
CA ALA A 43 -19.70 -7.40 -10.18
C ALA A 43 -19.27 -5.92 -10.40
N PRO A 44 -20.12 -5.08 -11.01
CA PRO A 44 -19.80 -3.69 -11.33
C PRO A 44 -19.15 -2.90 -10.19
N TRP A 45 -19.69 -2.98 -8.97
CA TRP A 45 -19.12 -2.28 -7.81
C TRP A 45 -17.81 -2.89 -7.35
N THR A 46 -17.73 -4.21 -7.19
CA THR A 46 -16.48 -4.90 -6.81
C THR A 46 -15.35 -4.56 -7.77
N LEU A 47 -15.63 -4.55 -9.07
CA LEU A 47 -14.63 -4.25 -10.11
C LEU A 47 -14.17 -2.79 -10.08
N LEU A 48 -15.10 -1.84 -9.91
CA LEU A 48 -14.78 -0.41 -9.78
C LEU A 48 -13.89 -0.17 -8.56
N LEU A 49 -14.29 -0.74 -7.43
CA LEU A 49 -13.66 -0.55 -6.14
C LEU A 49 -12.28 -1.22 -6.11
N LEU A 50 -12.14 -2.44 -6.65
CA LEU A 50 -10.83 -3.05 -6.87
C LEU A 50 -9.93 -2.16 -7.71
N ARG A 51 -10.45 -1.61 -8.81
CA ARG A 51 -9.64 -0.73 -9.67
C ARG A 51 -9.18 0.53 -8.94
N LEU A 52 -10.01 1.11 -8.08
CA LEU A 52 -9.61 2.22 -7.21
C LEU A 52 -8.52 1.78 -6.21
N ALA A 53 -8.68 0.62 -5.56
CA ALA A 53 -7.70 0.10 -4.62
C ALA A 53 -6.34 -0.23 -5.27
N LEU A 54 -6.33 -0.61 -6.55
CA LEU A 54 -5.10 -0.75 -7.33
C LEU A 54 -4.52 0.62 -7.72
N ALA A 55 -5.39 1.55 -8.13
CA ALA A 55 -4.99 2.86 -8.65
C ALA A 55 -4.39 3.77 -7.57
N VAL A 56 -4.92 3.75 -6.35
CA VAL A 56 -4.49 4.64 -5.27
C VAL A 56 -2.99 4.46 -4.95
N PRO A 57 -2.49 3.25 -4.56
CA PRO A 57 -1.08 3.09 -4.22
C PRO A 57 -0.15 3.33 -5.42
N VAL A 58 -0.51 2.84 -6.61
CA VAL A 58 0.30 3.00 -7.83
C VAL A 58 0.39 4.46 -8.26
N GLY A 59 -0.73 5.17 -8.18
CA GLY A 59 -0.82 6.59 -8.49
C GLY A 59 -0.01 7.45 -7.54
N LEU A 60 -0.16 7.22 -6.24
CA LEU A 60 0.65 7.90 -5.22
C LEU A 60 2.14 7.62 -5.44
N LEU A 61 2.54 6.37 -5.60
CA LEU A 61 3.94 6.01 -5.87
C LEU A 61 4.51 6.75 -7.08
N ALA A 62 3.87 6.62 -8.25
CA ALA A 62 4.40 7.15 -9.50
C ALA A 62 4.43 8.68 -9.52
N VAL A 63 3.36 9.33 -9.07
CA VAL A 63 3.28 10.81 -9.12
C VAL A 63 4.15 11.43 -8.03
N THR A 64 4.27 10.82 -6.85
CA THR A 64 5.21 11.29 -5.84
C THR A 64 6.65 11.25 -6.35
N TRP A 65 7.10 10.16 -6.96
CA TRP A 65 8.44 10.09 -7.55
C TRP A 65 8.65 11.09 -8.68
N LEU A 66 7.65 11.30 -9.53
CA LEU A 66 7.69 12.33 -10.58
C LEU A 66 7.84 13.73 -9.97
N THR A 67 7.03 14.08 -8.97
CA THR A 67 7.12 15.36 -8.27
C THR A 67 8.47 15.52 -7.57
N TYR A 68 8.99 14.46 -6.93
CA TYR A 68 10.31 14.48 -6.30
C TYR A 68 11.42 14.75 -7.31
N GLY A 69 11.46 13.97 -8.41
CA GLY A 69 12.48 14.12 -9.44
C GLY A 69 12.47 15.49 -10.10
N LEU A 70 11.27 16.03 -10.39
CA LEU A 70 11.13 17.39 -10.93
C LEU A 70 11.58 18.46 -9.92
N ALA A 71 11.26 18.31 -8.64
CA ALA A 71 11.70 19.25 -7.62
C ALA A 71 13.23 19.20 -7.43
N ALA A 72 13.83 18.01 -7.44
CA ALA A 72 15.29 17.85 -7.42
C ALA A 72 15.96 18.48 -8.66
N PHE A 73 15.36 18.33 -9.84
CA PHE A 73 15.82 18.97 -11.08
C PHE A 73 15.72 20.50 -11.00
N PHE A 74 14.58 21.04 -10.57
CA PHE A 74 14.40 22.48 -10.42
C PHE A 74 15.32 23.08 -9.35
N ARG A 75 15.65 22.33 -8.29
CA ARG A 75 16.65 22.76 -7.32
C ARG A 75 18.02 23.03 -7.96
N TYR A 76 18.41 22.21 -8.93
CA TYR A 76 19.70 22.35 -9.60
C TYR A 76 19.78 23.58 -10.51
N ILE A 77 18.65 23.97 -11.10
CA ILE A 77 18.59 25.03 -12.12
C ILE A 77 18.20 26.39 -11.53
N LEU A 78 17.32 26.41 -10.54
CA LEU A 78 16.76 27.65 -9.99
C LEU A 78 17.63 28.21 -8.86
N PRO A 79 17.66 29.55 -8.67
CA PRO A 79 18.32 30.17 -7.54
C PRO A 79 17.79 29.67 -6.20
N SER A 80 18.63 29.69 -5.17
CA SER A 80 18.32 29.17 -3.82
C SER A 80 17.12 29.83 -3.13
N VAL A 81 16.69 31.00 -3.59
CA VAL A 81 15.51 31.74 -3.12
C VAL A 81 14.20 31.05 -3.49
N TRP A 82 14.18 30.29 -4.58
CA TRP A 82 12.97 29.63 -5.07
C TRP A 82 12.77 28.27 -4.41
N GLN A 83 11.55 28.02 -3.93
CA GLN A 83 11.18 26.71 -3.43
C GLN A 83 10.95 25.73 -4.60
N PRO A 84 11.75 24.66 -4.76
CA PRO A 84 11.71 23.79 -5.94
C PRO A 84 10.38 23.04 -6.12
N LEU A 85 9.65 22.84 -5.02
CA LEU A 85 8.33 22.20 -5.05
C LEU A 85 7.28 23.02 -5.82
N LEU A 86 7.40 24.35 -5.88
CA LEU A 86 6.44 25.19 -6.58
C LEU A 86 6.39 24.88 -8.09
N PRO A 87 7.49 25.06 -8.86
CA PRO A 87 7.48 24.74 -10.29
C PRO A 87 7.25 23.26 -10.57
N ALA A 88 7.73 22.36 -9.70
CA ALA A 88 7.49 20.92 -9.82
C ALA A 88 5.99 20.59 -9.75
N ASN A 89 5.28 21.10 -8.74
CA ASN A 89 3.85 20.86 -8.60
C ASN A 89 3.03 21.53 -9.70
N LEU A 90 3.37 22.76 -10.09
CA LEU A 90 2.69 23.43 -11.20
C LEU A 90 2.78 22.59 -12.48
N LEU A 91 3.97 22.11 -12.82
CA LEU A 91 4.18 21.27 -14.00
C LEU A 91 3.41 19.95 -13.91
N VAL A 92 3.48 19.24 -12.78
CA VAL A 92 2.77 17.97 -12.57
C VAL A 92 1.26 18.16 -12.65
N LEU A 93 0.72 19.17 -11.97
CA LEU A 93 -0.71 19.47 -11.97
C LEU A 93 -1.20 19.81 -13.38
N CYS A 94 -0.48 20.65 -14.12
CA CYS A 94 -0.84 21.01 -15.49
C CYS A 94 -0.84 19.80 -16.43
N ILE A 95 0.21 18.98 -16.40
CA ILE A 95 0.32 17.78 -17.25
C ILE A 95 -0.80 16.78 -16.92
N LEU A 96 -1.01 16.47 -15.64
CA LEU A 96 -2.02 15.51 -15.22
C LEU A 96 -3.44 16.01 -15.46
N ALA A 97 -3.70 17.31 -15.23
CA ALA A 97 -5.01 17.91 -15.51
C ALA A 97 -5.32 17.89 -17.01
N ALA A 98 -4.36 18.28 -17.87
CA ALA A 98 -4.52 18.19 -19.32
C ALA A 98 -4.79 16.75 -19.76
N TRP A 99 -4.03 15.78 -19.22
CA TRP A 99 -4.23 14.37 -19.51
C TRP A 99 -5.61 13.85 -19.07
N ALA A 100 -6.08 14.29 -17.89
CA ALA A 100 -7.40 13.97 -17.37
C ALA A 100 -8.51 14.57 -18.24
N CYS A 101 -8.41 15.84 -18.61
CA CYS A 101 -9.36 16.53 -19.49
C CYS A 101 -9.45 15.86 -20.85
N ILE A 102 -8.31 15.60 -21.51
CA ILE A 102 -8.27 14.90 -22.80
C ILE A 102 -8.93 13.52 -22.68
N THR A 103 -8.59 12.76 -21.63
CA THR A 103 -9.17 11.43 -21.42
C THR A 103 -10.68 11.49 -21.18
N ALA A 104 -11.16 12.47 -20.41
CA ALA A 104 -12.58 12.67 -20.15
C ALA A 104 -13.35 12.99 -21.43
N ILE A 105 -12.80 13.84 -22.30
CA ILE A 105 -13.39 14.19 -23.59
C ILE A 105 -13.45 12.96 -24.51
N LEU A 106 -12.32 12.26 -24.68
CA LEU A 106 -12.22 11.10 -25.58
C LEU A 106 -13.06 9.90 -25.13
N LYS A 107 -13.25 9.73 -23.82
CA LYS A 107 -13.97 8.59 -23.24
C LYS A 107 -15.34 8.93 -22.67
N ARG A 108 -15.87 10.12 -22.96
CA ARG A 108 -17.15 10.62 -22.40
C ARG A 108 -18.26 9.58 -22.52
N GLN A 109 -18.50 9.06 -23.74
CA GLN A 109 -19.60 8.13 -24.00
C GLN A 109 -19.44 6.81 -23.20
N GLN A 110 -18.22 6.29 -23.09
CA GLN A 110 -17.94 5.07 -22.33
C GLN A 110 -18.15 5.27 -20.81
N LEU A 111 -17.82 6.45 -20.28
CA LEU A 111 -18.00 6.77 -18.86
C LEU A 111 -19.50 6.86 -18.52
N TRP A 112 -20.27 7.57 -19.34
CA TRP A 112 -21.70 7.76 -19.15
C TRP A 112 -22.49 6.45 -19.35
N SER A 113 -22.14 5.63 -20.35
CA SER A 113 -22.84 4.37 -20.62
C SER A 113 -22.63 3.30 -19.53
N ALA A 114 -21.54 3.38 -18.76
CA ALA A 114 -21.28 2.47 -17.66
C ALA A 114 -22.12 2.78 -16.40
N TRP A 115 -22.66 3.99 -16.26
CA TRP A 115 -23.34 4.43 -15.04
C TRP A 115 -24.67 3.72 -14.77
N PRO A 116 -25.60 3.56 -15.74
CA PRO A 116 -26.87 2.87 -15.50
C PRO A 116 -26.70 1.42 -15.05
N GLY A 117 -25.64 0.74 -15.50
CA GLY A 117 -25.33 -0.64 -15.07
C GLY A 117 -24.89 -0.70 -13.60
N ARG A 118 -24.06 0.26 -13.15
CA ARG A 118 -23.64 0.35 -11.76
C ARG A 118 -24.78 0.74 -10.83
N MET A 119 -25.65 1.67 -11.27
CA MET A 119 -26.82 2.08 -10.49
C MET A 119 -27.79 0.92 -10.29
N ARG A 120 -28.06 0.13 -11.34
CA ARG A 120 -28.88 -1.09 -11.22
C ARG A 120 -28.26 -2.13 -10.29
N ASP A 121 -26.93 -2.29 -10.34
CA ASP A 121 -26.22 -3.25 -9.48
C ASP A 121 -26.20 -2.83 -7.99
N LEU A 122 -26.49 -1.57 -7.64
CA LEU A 122 -26.62 -1.16 -6.23
C LEU A 122 -27.70 -1.95 -5.50
N GLN A 123 -28.78 -2.32 -6.18
CA GLN A 123 -29.89 -3.08 -5.57
C GLN A 123 -29.48 -4.51 -5.15
N GLN A 124 -28.33 -4.99 -5.61
CA GLN A 124 -27.87 -6.35 -5.32
C GLN A 124 -27.21 -6.44 -3.95
N ARG A 125 -27.53 -7.49 -3.18
CA ARG A 125 -26.94 -7.74 -1.83
C ARG A 125 -25.40 -7.75 -1.84
N ARG A 126 -24.79 -8.24 -2.92
CA ARG A 126 -23.32 -8.26 -3.09
C ARG A 126 -22.71 -6.85 -3.08
N SER A 127 -23.39 -5.87 -3.67
CA SER A 127 -22.93 -4.49 -3.76
C SER A 127 -23.00 -3.82 -2.39
N HIS A 128 -24.11 -4.03 -1.67
CA HIS A 128 -24.24 -3.60 -0.28
C HIS A 128 -23.14 -4.20 0.62
N PHE A 129 -22.82 -5.49 0.45
CA PHE A 129 -21.75 -6.14 1.21
C PHE A 129 -20.38 -5.51 0.95
N VAL A 130 -20.02 -5.27 -0.32
CA VAL A 130 -18.73 -4.66 -0.68
C VAL A 130 -18.65 -3.22 -0.20
N LEU A 131 -19.69 -2.41 -0.44
CA LEU A 131 -19.76 -1.01 -0.01
C LEU A 131 -19.73 -0.89 1.52
N GLY A 132 -20.49 -1.74 2.22
CA GLY A 132 -20.48 -1.83 3.68
C GLY A 132 -19.12 -2.21 4.23
N THR A 133 -18.44 -3.19 3.60
CA THR A 133 -17.07 -3.58 3.99
C THR A 133 -16.09 -2.42 3.84
N ILE A 134 -16.16 -1.65 2.75
CA ILE A 134 -15.30 -0.47 2.56
C ILE A 134 -15.62 0.62 3.57
N LEU A 135 -16.91 0.86 3.87
CA LEU A 135 -17.30 1.82 4.89
C LEU A 135 -16.73 1.43 6.26
N ILE A 136 -16.79 0.15 6.63
CA ILE A 136 -16.18 -0.37 7.86
C ILE A 136 -14.68 -0.06 7.88
N TRP A 137 -13.95 -0.36 6.81
CA TRP A 137 -12.51 -0.08 6.74
C TRP A 137 -12.18 1.41 6.74
N LEU A 138 -12.99 2.23 6.08
CA LEU A 138 -12.82 3.68 6.06
C LEU A 138 -13.04 4.28 7.45
N LEU A 139 -14.09 3.85 8.15
CA LEU A 139 -14.36 4.29 9.52
C LEU A 139 -13.26 3.83 10.47
N PHE A 140 -12.85 2.56 10.39
CA PHE A 140 -11.78 2.02 11.22
C PHE A 140 -10.44 2.72 10.98
N ALA A 141 -10.05 2.90 9.72
CA ALA A 141 -8.82 3.60 9.35
C ALA A 141 -8.87 5.07 9.81
N SER A 142 -9.99 5.75 9.59
CA SER A 142 -10.15 7.15 10.03
C SER A 142 -10.07 7.27 11.55
N TRP A 143 -10.78 6.40 12.28
CA TRP A 143 -10.69 6.34 13.73
C TRP A 143 -9.24 6.12 14.19
N LEU A 144 -8.53 5.13 13.64
CA LEU A 144 -7.17 4.83 14.04
C LEU A 144 -6.21 6.00 13.77
N MET A 145 -6.26 6.59 12.57
CA MET A 145 -5.33 7.65 12.18
C MET A 145 -5.60 8.96 12.92
N PHE A 146 -6.86 9.37 13.08
CA PHE A 146 -7.18 10.59 13.81
C PHE A 146 -7.08 10.42 15.32
N ARG A 147 -7.38 9.24 15.88
CA ARG A 147 -7.24 9.02 17.33
C ARG A 147 -5.78 9.06 17.77
N THR A 148 -4.86 8.63 16.92
CA THR A 148 -3.43 8.53 17.24
C THR A 148 -2.63 9.78 16.87
N PHE A 149 -3.11 10.58 15.91
CA PHE A 149 -2.49 11.84 15.51
C PHE A 149 -3.58 12.85 15.14
N GLN A 150 -3.77 13.85 16.00
CA GLN A 150 -4.81 14.87 15.87
C GLN A 150 -4.27 16.26 16.19
N GLN A 151 -5.07 17.26 15.83
CA GLN A 151 -4.82 18.65 16.19
C GLN A 151 -5.87 19.10 17.21
N ASN A 152 -5.43 19.73 18.30
CA ASN A 152 -6.29 20.37 19.29
C ASN A 152 -5.90 21.85 19.40
N GLY A 153 -6.66 22.72 18.72
CA GLY A 153 -6.32 24.13 18.59
C GLY A 153 -4.97 24.35 17.89
N PRO A 154 -4.00 25.05 18.51
CA PRO A 154 -2.67 25.26 17.94
C PRO A 154 -1.72 24.06 18.15
N PHE A 155 -2.08 23.10 19.01
CA PHE A 155 -1.20 22.00 19.38
C PHE A 155 -1.50 20.75 18.56
N ILE A 156 -0.45 20.07 18.11
CA ILE A 156 -0.53 18.74 17.51
C ILE A 156 -0.29 17.72 18.63
N GLN A 157 -1.17 16.73 18.69
CA GLN A 157 -1.12 15.67 19.70
C GLN A 157 -0.85 14.33 19.01
N ALA A 158 0.18 13.65 19.47
CA ALA A 158 0.49 12.28 19.10
C ALA A 158 0.20 11.36 20.30
N GLY A 159 -0.39 10.20 20.05
CA GLY A 159 -0.61 9.20 21.09
C GLY A 159 0.71 8.70 21.70
N TYR A 160 0.67 8.28 22.96
CA TYR A 160 1.86 7.81 23.69
C TYR A 160 2.55 6.60 23.03
N SER A 161 1.83 5.77 22.28
CA SER A 161 2.43 4.63 21.58
C SER A 161 3.08 4.98 20.24
N VAL A 162 2.76 6.16 19.67
CA VAL A 162 3.20 6.59 18.32
C VAL A 162 4.19 7.76 18.36
N PHE A 163 4.28 8.52 19.45
CA PHE A 163 5.00 9.81 19.45
C PHE A 163 6.48 9.69 19.09
N SER A 164 7.14 8.59 19.50
CA SER A 164 8.57 8.37 19.25
C SER A 164 8.88 8.28 17.76
N ASP A 165 8.01 7.62 16.99
CA ASP A 165 8.15 7.50 15.53
C ASP A 165 7.68 8.79 14.84
N PHE A 166 6.64 9.43 15.40
CA PHE A 166 6.08 10.65 14.82
C PHE A 166 7.00 11.87 14.93
N ALA A 167 7.82 11.97 15.97
CA ALA A 167 8.79 13.05 16.12
C ALA A 167 9.74 13.18 14.90
N PRO A 168 10.50 12.15 14.49
CA PRO A 168 11.33 12.22 13.29
C PRO A 168 10.51 12.27 12.00
N HIS A 169 9.36 11.58 11.91
CA HIS A 169 8.53 11.60 10.70
C HIS A 169 7.99 13.01 10.41
N THR A 170 7.46 13.71 11.40
CA THR A 170 6.95 15.08 11.23
C THR A 170 8.07 16.05 10.88
N ALA A 171 9.27 15.89 11.47
CA ALA A 171 10.43 16.66 11.09
C ALA A 171 10.80 16.47 9.61
N ILE A 172 10.82 15.22 9.11
CA ILE A 172 11.07 14.92 7.70
C ILE A 172 9.99 15.57 6.81
N VAL A 173 8.72 15.40 7.14
CA VAL A 173 7.59 15.99 6.40
C VAL A 173 7.74 17.51 6.28
N SER A 174 7.96 18.19 7.41
CA SER A 174 8.13 19.65 7.42
C SER A 174 9.42 20.11 6.75
N SER A 175 10.49 19.30 6.74
CA SER A 175 11.74 19.62 6.05
C SER A 175 11.55 19.77 4.53
N PHE A 176 10.59 19.05 3.94
CA PHE A 176 10.23 19.22 2.53
C PHE A 176 9.23 20.36 2.33
N ALA A 177 8.23 20.44 3.21
CA ALA A 177 7.14 21.38 3.04
C ALA A 177 7.57 22.85 3.24
N LYS A 178 8.42 23.09 4.25
CA LYS A 178 8.87 24.42 4.68
C LYS A 178 10.36 24.64 4.46
N GLY A 179 11.14 23.55 4.47
CA GLY A 179 12.57 23.59 4.24
C GLY A 179 12.96 23.38 2.78
N LEU A 180 14.27 23.43 2.53
CA LEU A 180 14.90 23.12 1.25
C LEU A 180 15.71 21.83 1.38
N ASN A 181 15.07 20.72 1.76
CA ASN A 181 15.74 19.42 1.96
C ASN A 181 16.16 18.75 0.63
N TRP A 182 17.06 19.44 -0.08
CA TRP A 182 17.61 19.12 -1.40
C TRP A 182 19.12 19.41 -1.42
N PRO A 183 20.02 18.41 -1.46
CA PRO A 183 19.73 16.96 -1.48
C PRO A 183 19.02 16.50 -0.20
N THR A 184 18.27 15.40 -0.29
CA THR A 184 17.52 14.90 0.86
C THR A 184 18.44 14.30 1.90
N GLN A 185 18.32 14.77 3.14
CA GLN A 185 19.06 14.29 4.30
C GLN A 185 18.14 14.13 5.52
N TYR A 186 18.62 13.46 6.56
CA TYR A 186 17.98 13.51 7.87
C TYR A 186 17.97 14.93 8.42
N PRO A 187 16.83 15.45 8.93
CA PRO A 187 16.79 16.76 9.57
C PRO A 187 17.65 16.88 10.82
N HIS A 188 18.01 15.75 11.44
CA HIS A 188 18.75 15.69 12.71
C HIS A 188 20.25 15.42 12.54
N PHE A 189 20.68 14.87 11.40
CA PHE A 189 22.06 14.46 11.14
C PHE A 189 22.55 15.09 9.84
N ALA A 190 23.29 16.19 9.95
CA ALA A 190 23.81 16.90 8.79
C ALA A 190 24.84 16.05 8.05
N ASN A 191 24.81 16.08 6.72
CA ASN A 191 25.75 15.39 5.80
C ASN A 191 25.77 13.86 5.85
N ASP A 192 24.85 13.21 6.56
CA ASP A 192 24.82 11.74 6.67
C ASP A 192 23.88 11.06 5.65
N GLY A 193 23.34 11.84 4.72
CA GLY A 193 22.32 11.40 3.76
C GLY A 193 21.03 10.94 4.47
N ILE A 194 20.29 10.05 3.81
CA ILE A 194 19.13 9.39 4.38
C ILE A 194 19.07 7.92 3.93
N SER A 195 19.12 7.01 4.89
CA SER A 195 19.04 5.56 4.65
C SER A 195 17.61 5.02 4.85
N TYR A 196 16.75 5.82 5.46
CA TYR A 196 15.35 5.50 5.68
C TYR A 196 14.49 5.81 4.45
N HIS A 197 13.49 4.96 4.15
CA HIS A 197 12.57 5.14 3.04
C HIS A 197 11.66 6.36 3.24
N PHE A 198 12.07 7.51 2.71
CA PHE A 198 11.42 8.78 2.99
C PHE A 198 10.29 9.16 2.03
N MET A 199 10.09 8.45 0.91
CA MET A 199 9.19 8.95 -0.16
C MET A 199 7.73 9.10 0.26
N PHE A 200 7.23 8.26 1.16
CA PHE A 200 5.89 8.46 1.72
C PHE A 200 5.81 9.75 2.55
N PHE A 201 6.87 10.10 3.27
CA PHE A 201 6.93 11.34 4.04
C PHE A 201 7.16 12.56 3.14
N PHE A 202 7.89 12.39 2.03
CA PHE A 202 7.93 13.40 0.97
C PHE A 202 6.54 13.64 0.36
N LEU A 203 5.74 12.60 0.09
CA LEU A 203 4.33 12.75 -0.30
C LEU A 203 3.58 13.61 0.72
N CYS A 204 3.69 13.28 2.01
CA CYS A 204 3.03 14.06 3.07
C CYS A 204 3.53 15.52 3.07
N GLY A 205 4.84 15.75 2.92
CA GLY A 205 5.43 17.10 2.85
C GLY A 205 4.96 17.88 1.64
N ASN A 206 4.78 17.22 0.49
CA ASN A 206 4.23 17.82 -0.70
C ASN A 206 2.76 18.23 -0.50
N LEU A 207 1.97 17.43 0.20
CA LEU A 207 0.59 17.79 0.52
C LEU A 207 0.52 18.95 1.52
N GLU A 208 1.42 18.99 2.51
CA GLU A 208 1.55 20.13 3.42
C GLU A 208 1.92 21.40 2.64
N PHE A 209 2.91 21.32 1.75
CA PHE A 209 3.31 22.41 0.87
C PHE A 209 2.15 22.95 0.01
N LEU A 210 1.29 22.05 -0.50
CA LEU A 210 0.09 22.42 -1.27
C LEU A 210 -1.08 22.92 -0.41
N GLY A 211 -0.84 23.20 0.87
CA GLY A 211 -1.75 23.88 1.79
C GLY A 211 -2.65 22.96 2.61
N LEU A 212 -2.33 21.67 2.73
CA LEU A 212 -3.04 20.77 3.64
C LEU A 212 -2.42 20.88 5.05
N PRO A 213 -3.21 20.95 6.15
CA PRO A 213 -2.63 20.93 7.50
C PRO A 213 -1.82 19.65 7.74
N LEU A 214 -0.73 19.73 8.51
CA LEU A 214 0.20 18.60 8.74
C LEU A 214 -0.51 17.31 9.17
N VAL A 215 -1.50 17.41 10.07
CA VAL A 215 -2.31 16.26 10.51
C VAL A 215 -3.03 15.59 9.33
N TRP A 216 -3.65 16.37 8.45
CA TRP A 216 -4.32 15.84 7.26
C TRP A 216 -3.33 15.34 6.22
N ALA A 217 -2.18 16.01 6.06
CA ALA A 217 -1.11 15.63 5.15
C ALA A 217 -0.55 14.24 5.44
N ILE A 218 -0.52 13.83 6.71
CA ILE A 218 -0.13 12.49 7.13
C ILE A 218 -1.33 11.53 7.16
N ASN A 219 -2.45 11.93 7.76
CA ASN A 219 -3.60 11.02 7.97
C ASN A 219 -4.25 10.61 6.65
N LEU A 220 -4.41 11.52 5.69
CA LEU A 220 -5.20 11.25 4.48
C LEU A 220 -4.54 10.20 3.57
N PRO A 221 -3.24 10.29 3.18
CA PRO A 221 -2.57 9.21 2.46
C PRO A 221 -2.57 7.88 3.23
N SER A 222 -2.45 7.93 4.55
CA SER A 222 -2.47 6.75 5.41
C SER A 222 -3.83 6.04 5.35
N ILE A 223 -4.95 6.78 5.42
CA ILE A 223 -6.30 6.22 5.31
C ILE A 223 -6.53 5.63 3.91
N LEU A 224 -6.15 6.35 2.86
CA LEU A 224 -6.34 5.90 1.47
C LEU A 224 -5.58 4.60 1.19
N THR A 225 -4.34 4.50 1.65
CA THR A 225 -3.51 3.30 1.46
C THR A 225 -3.93 2.16 2.38
N PHE A 226 -4.40 2.44 3.60
CA PHE A 226 -5.01 1.45 4.50
C PHE A 226 -6.23 0.79 3.86
N VAL A 227 -7.19 1.59 3.39
CA VAL A 227 -8.42 1.07 2.76
C VAL A 227 -8.08 0.29 1.50
N SER A 228 -7.15 0.80 0.68
CA SER A 228 -6.67 0.09 -0.51
C SER A 228 -6.07 -1.27 -0.14
N PHE A 229 -5.21 -1.32 0.87
CA PHE A 229 -4.63 -2.57 1.35
C PHE A 229 -5.71 -3.59 1.74
N CYS A 230 -6.68 -3.19 2.58
CA CYS A 230 -7.75 -4.09 3.02
C CYS A 230 -8.56 -4.63 1.84
N MET A 231 -8.86 -3.79 0.86
CA MET A 231 -9.59 -4.19 -0.34
C MET A 231 -8.79 -5.17 -1.20
N LEU A 232 -7.49 -4.93 -1.37
CA LEU A 232 -6.60 -5.80 -2.15
C LEU A 232 -6.42 -7.16 -1.47
N LEU A 233 -6.18 -7.18 -0.16
CA LEU A 233 -6.05 -8.41 0.62
C LEU A 233 -7.36 -9.20 0.62
N GLY A 234 -8.49 -8.54 0.87
CA GLY A 234 -9.81 -9.15 0.80
C GLY A 234 -10.11 -9.73 -0.57
N PHE A 235 -9.79 -9.00 -1.65
CA PHE A 235 -9.98 -9.49 -3.01
C PHE A 235 -9.10 -10.73 -3.29
N LEU A 236 -7.82 -10.68 -2.93
CA LEU A 236 -6.90 -11.81 -3.10
C LEU A 236 -7.42 -13.04 -2.34
N ALA A 237 -7.88 -12.87 -1.10
CA ALA A 237 -8.46 -13.95 -0.30
C ALA A 237 -9.69 -14.58 -0.97
N VAL A 238 -10.57 -13.78 -1.56
CA VAL A 238 -11.72 -14.29 -2.34
C VAL A 238 -11.24 -15.10 -3.54
N ARG A 239 -10.20 -14.66 -4.25
CA ARG A 239 -9.66 -15.38 -5.41
C ARG A 239 -8.97 -16.69 -5.05
N LEU A 240 -8.36 -16.78 -3.87
CA LEU A 240 -7.72 -18.01 -3.39
C LEU A 240 -8.74 -19.00 -2.81
N THR A 241 -9.75 -18.52 -2.09
CA THR A 241 -10.68 -19.38 -1.34
C THR A 241 -12.01 -19.67 -2.05
N GLY A 242 -12.41 -18.84 -3.02
CA GLY A 242 -13.71 -18.93 -3.67
C GLY A 242 -14.90 -18.48 -2.80
N ARG A 243 -14.65 -17.86 -1.63
CA ARG A 243 -15.71 -17.45 -0.67
C ARG A 243 -15.77 -15.94 -0.49
N SER A 244 -16.90 -15.30 -0.79
CA SER A 244 -17.08 -13.84 -0.69
C SER A 244 -16.88 -13.28 0.72
N ALA A 245 -17.23 -14.04 1.76
CA ALA A 245 -17.02 -13.62 3.16
C ALA A 245 -15.54 -13.30 3.49
N THR A 246 -14.59 -13.93 2.78
CA THR A 246 -13.16 -13.67 2.98
C THR A 246 -12.74 -12.27 2.56
N PHE A 247 -13.57 -11.56 1.80
CA PHE A 247 -13.36 -10.15 1.46
C PHE A 247 -13.29 -9.25 2.71
N LEU A 248 -14.10 -9.56 3.73
CA LEU A 248 -14.07 -8.88 5.03
C LEU A 248 -13.15 -9.60 6.01
N LEU A 249 -13.21 -10.93 6.06
CA LEU A 249 -12.53 -11.70 7.11
C LEU A 249 -11.00 -11.66 6.97
N ALA A 250 -10.43 -11.69 5.77
CA ALA A 250 -8.97 -11.73 5.64
C ALA A 250 -8.28 -10.45 6.16
N PRO A 251 -8.74 -9.23 5.82
CA PRO A 251 -8.21 -8.02 6.45
C PRO A 251 -8.53 -7.93 7.94
N LEU A 252 -9.70 -8.41 8.38
CA LEU A 252 -10.03 -8.45 9.81
C LEU A 252 -9.01 -9.28 10.61
N MET A 253 -8.68 -10.48 10.10
CA MET A 253 -7.71 -11.37 10.74
C MET A 253 -6.30 -10.75 10.83
N LEU A 254 -5.93 -9.83 9.92
CA LEU A 254 -4.65 -9.12 9.99
C LEU A 254 -4.57 -8.20 11.24
N PHE A 255 -5.68 -7.55 11.59
CA PHE A 255 -5.74 -6.63 12.72
C PHE A 255 -5.95 -7.34 14.06
N LEU A 256 -6.31 -8.62 14.02
CA LEU A 256 -6.26 -9.48 15.20
C LEU A 256 -4.82 -9.90 15.46
N ARG A 257 -4.43 -9.94 16.73
CA ARG A 257 -3.09 -10.35 17.13
C ARG A 257 -2.84 -11.79 16.69
N SER A 258 -1.84 -11.99 15.83
CA SER A 258 -1.42 -13.33 15.39
C SER A 258 -0.55 -13.99 16.46
N SER A 259 -1.14 -14.38 17.58
CA SER A 259 -0.43 -15.09 18.64
C SER A 259 -1.34 -16.04 19.40
N ALA A 260 -0.83 -17.24 19.69
CA ALA A 260 -1.46 -18.17 20.62
C ALA A 260 -1.45 -17.66 22.08
N ALA A 261 -0.76 -16.56 22.35
CA ALA A 261 -0.70 -15.91 23.66
C ALA A 261 -2.08 -15.58 24.23
N PHE A 262 -3.06 -15.26 23.37
CA PHE A 262 -4.44 -15.10 23.83
C PHE A 262 -4.98 -16.39 24.48
N PHE A 263 -4.79 -17.53 23.83
CA PHE A 263 -5.28 -18.82 24.32
C PHE A 263 -4.52 -19.29 25.55
N THR A 264 -3.21 -19.05 25.65
CA THR A 264 -2.44 -19.38 26.87
C THR A 264 -2.86 -18.49 28.05
N ASN A 265 -3.02 -17.18 27.85
CA ASN A 265 -3.51 -16.29 28.90
C ASN A 265 -4.94 -16.64 29.33
N LEU A 266 -5.80 -17.05 28.39
CA LEU A 266 -7.15 -17.52 28.69
C LEU A 266 -7.10 -18.82 29.52
N ALA A 267 -6.24 -19.77 29.16
CA ALA A 267 -6.07 -21.03 29.86
C ALA A 267 -5.47 -20.82 31.26
N GLU A 268 -4.46 -19.98 31.41
CA GLU A 268 -3.89 -19.59 32.70
C GLU A 268 -4.93 -18.91 33.59
N THR A 269 -5.72 -18.00 33.02
CA THR A 269 -6.81 -17.35 33.76
C THR A 269 -7.85 -18.36 34.22
N ALA A 270 -8.25 -19.28 33.34
CA ALA A 270 -9.18 -20.36 33.65
C ALA A 270 -8.65 -21.32 34.73
N ASN A 271 -7.34 -21.61 34.71
CA ASN A 271 -6.68 -22.51 35.66
C ASN A 271 -6.28 -21.84 36.99
N SER A 272 -6.18 -20.50 37.01
CA SER A 272 -5.84 -19.72 38.21
C SER A 272 -7.00 -19.54 39.21
N GLY A 273 -8.20 -20.02 38.87
CA GLY A 273 -9.36 -19.97 39.74
C GLY A 273 -9.32 -21.06 40.83
N THR A 274 -9.46 -20.67 42.09
CA THR A 274 -9.48 -21.56 43.27
C THR A 274 -10.74 -22.45 43.35
N THR A 275 -11.70 -22.25 42.45
CA THR A 275 -12.99 -22.95 42.41
C THR A 275 -13.10 -23.78 41.13
N SER A 276 -13.60 -25.02 41.27
CA SER A 276 -13.82 -26.00 40.19
C SER A 276 -14.88 -25.61 39.14
N ARG A 277 -15.27 -24.33 39.07
CA ARG A 277 -16.17 -23.75 38.05
C ARG A 277 -15.50 -22.54 37.40
N LEU A 278 -15.48 -22.56 36.07
CA LEU A 278 -15.06 -21.43 35.23
C LEU A 278 -15.93 -20.19 35.54
N ASP A 279 -15.35 -19.19 36.20
CA ASP A 279 -16.01 -17.91 36.40
C ASP A 279 -15.81 -17.01 35.17
N TRP A 280 -16.76 -17.09 34.25
CA TRP A 280 -16.75 -16.27 33.03
C TRP A 280 -16.79 -14.78 33.32
N LYS A 281 -17.32 -14.33 34.46
CA LYS A 281 -17.31 -12.90 34.80
C LYS A 281 -15.90 -12.42 35.05
N THR A 282 -15.11 -13.14 35.86
CA THR A 282 -13.70 -12.80 36.11
C THR A 282 -12.84 -12.87 34.86
N ILE A 283 -13.09 -13.86 33.99
CA ILE A 283 -12.37 -13.99 32.72
C ILE A 283 -12.65 -12.79 31.81
N ILE A 284 -13.93 -12.43 31.63
CA ILE A 284 -14.32 -11.28 30.81
C ILE A 284 -13.76 -9.98 31.41
N ASP A 285 -13.84 -9.82 32.72
CA ASP A 285 -13.33 -8.64 33.43
C ASP A 285 -11.81 -8.46 33.25
N ARG A 286 -11.04 -9.55 33.40
CA ARG A 286 -9.58 -9.54 33.14
C ARG A 286 -9.26 -9.21 31.69
N ILE A 287 -9.98 -9.79 30.72
CA ILE A 287 -9.76 -9.49 29.29
C ILE A 287 -10.10 -8.03 28.99
N TRP A 288 -11.17 -7.50 29.58
CA TRP A 288 -11.64 -6.14 29.37
C TRP A 288 -10.70 -5.08 29.95
N HIS A 289 -10.15 -5.34 31.13
CA HIS A 289 -9.25 -4.44 31.83
C HIS A 289 -7.76 -4.70 31.55
N GLN A 290 -7.43 -5.57 30.58
CA GLN A 290 -6.06 -5.86 30.22
C GLN A 290 -5.39 -4.64 29.56
N THR A 291 -4.38 -4.08 30.23
CA THR A 291 -3.63 -2.88 29.77
C THR A 291 -2.28 -3.22 29.12
N THR A 292 -1.83 -4.47 29.23
CA THR A 292 -0.55 -4.95 28.69
C THR A 292 -0.77 -5.99 27.60
N PHE A 293 0.07 -5.99 26.57
CA PHE A 293 -0.02 -7.03 25.53
C PHE A 293 0.31 -8.41 26.12
N SER A 294 -0.57 -9.38 25.91
CA SER A 294 -0.33 -10.79 26.25
C SER A 294 0.79 -11.35 25.38
N GLY A 295 1.77 -11.98 26.03
CA GLY A 295 2.98 -12.44 25.37
C GLY A 295 3.51 -13.73 25.94
N ASN A 296 3.94 -14.62 25.04
CA ASN A 296 4.64 -15.86 25.39
C ASN A 296 6.13 -15.77 25.03
N MET A 297 6.54 -14.69 24.36
CA MET A 297 7.91 -14.45 23.92
C MET A 297 8.50 -13.18 24.55
N PRO A 298 9.84 -13.10 24.66
CA PRO A 298 10.51 -11.87 25.08
C PRO A 298 10.03 -10.68 24.24
N ASN A 299 9.76 -9.56 24.90
CA ASN A 299 9.37 -8.29 24.26
C ASN A 299 8.00 -8.29 23.53
N ASP A 300 7.15 -9.30 23.74
CA ASP A 300 5.78 -9.29 23.21
C ASP A 300 4.95 -8.09 23.73
N SER A 301 5.36 -7.51 24.86
CA SER A 301 4.85 -6.27 25.45
C SER A 301 5.08 -5.03 24.58
N TRP A 302 5.95 -5.08 23.57
CA TRP A 302 6.18 -3.97 22.63
C TRP A 302 5.06 -3.83 21.60
N GLY A 303 4.16 -4.81 21.49
CA GLY A 303 2.98 -4.71 20.63
C GLY A 303 3.26 -4.83 19.12
N LEU A 304 4.42 -5.38 18.74
CA LEU A 304 4.88 -5.55 17.35
C LEU A 304 3.96 -6.41 16.46
N TRP A 305 3.02 -7.14 17.06
CA TRP A 305 2.09 -8.04 16.35
C TRP A 305 0.62 -7.61 16.51
N GLY A 306 0.38 -6.32 16.76
CA GLY A 306 -0.96 -5.77 16.96
C GLY A 306 -1.27 -4.55 16.08
N VAL A 307 -2.45 -3.97 16.27
CA VAL A 307 -2.92 -2.80 15.52
C VAL A 307 -1.98 -1.59 15.64
N ASN A 308 -1.22 -1.50 16.74
CA ASN A 308 -0.29 -0.40 17.01
C ASN A 308 0.76 -0.21 15.90
N VAL A 309 1.24 -1.29 15.26
CA VAL A 309 2.22 -1.18 14.18
C VAL A 309 1.70 -0.35 13.02
N TYR A 310 0.41 -0.48 12.68
CA TYR A 310 -0.21 0.27 11.58
C TYR A 310 -0.45 1.74 11.95
N ALA A 311 -0.51 2.07 13.25
CA ALA A 311 -0.56 3.45 13.73
C ALA A 311 0.83 4.11 13.71
N ASN A 312 1.85 3.37 14.16
CA ASN A 312 3.24 3.81 14.22
C ASN A 312 3.87 3.96 12.82
N GLN A 313 3.82 2.88 12.02
CA GLN A 313 4.40 2.82 10.68
C GLN A 313 3.32 3.04 9.61
N ARG A 314 2.85 4.27 9.47
CA ARG A 314 1.70 4.57 8.59
C ARG A 314 1.92 4.29 7.10
N HIS A 315 3.18 4.33 6.66
CA HIS A 315 3.57 3.99 5.30
C HIS A 315 3.58 2.46 5.06
N LEU A 316 3.53 1.62 6.11
CA LEU A 316 3.60 0.16 5.99
C LEU A 316 2.52 -0.41 5.06
N LEU A 317 1.26 -0.06 5.29
CA LEU A 317 0.16 -0.56 4.47
C LEU A 317 0.22 -0.02 3.04
N SER A 318 0.88 1.12 2.81
CA SER A 318 1.19 1.59 1.47
C SER A 318 2.18 0.66 0.77
N GLY A 319 3.29 0.31 1.43
CA GLY A 319 4.25 -0.66 0.93
C GLY A 319 3.63 -2.05 0.70
N LEU A 320 2.87 -2.56 1.67
CA LEU A 320 2.20 -3.86 1.55
C LEU A 320 1.12 -3.86 0.45
N SER A 321 0.46 -2.73 0.20
CA SER A 321 -0.46 -2.61 -0.95
C SER A 321 0.29 -2.82 -2.27
N LEU A 322 1.44 -2.18 -2.45
CA LEU A 322 2.25 -2.32 -3.66
C LEU A 322 2.75 -3.76 -3.83
N LEU A 323 3.19 -4.40 -2.74
CA LEU A 323 3.54 -5.82 -2.73
C LEU A 323 2.36 -6.68 -3.21
N LEU A 324 1.16 -6.49 -2.64
CA LEU A 324 -0.03 -7.24 -3.05
C LEU A 324 -0.35 -7.03 -4.53
N ILE A 325 -0.23 -5.80 -5.05
CA ILE A 325 -0.45 -5.52 -6.47
C ILE A 325 0.51 -6.32 -7.35
N VAL A 326 1.81 -6.36 -7.01
CA VAL A 326 2.79 -7.14 -7.77
C VAL A 326 2.47 -8.64 -7.70
N LEU A 327 2.13 -9.16 -6.52
CA LEU A 327 1.74 -10.57 -6.37
C LEU A 327 0.53 -10.91 -7.25
N MET A 328 -0.49 -10.07 -7.26
CA MET A 328 -1.66 -10.27 -8.10
C MET A 328 -1.30 -10.23 -9.59
N LEU A 329 -0.37 -9.35 -10.00
CA LEU A 329 0.08 -9.26 -11.40
C LEU A 329 0.80 -10.53 -11.84
N VAL A 330 1.52 -11.21 -10.94
CA VAL A 330 2.25 -12.47 -11.18
C VAL A 330 1.34 -13.72 -11.05
N LEU A 331 0.27 -13.64 -10.27
CA LEU A 331 -0.59 -14.77 -9.93
C LEU A 331 -1.11 -15.61 -11.12
N PRO A 332 -1.50 -15.03 -12.28
CA PRO A 332 -1.89 -15.83 -13.46
C PRO A 332 -0.79 -16.77 -13.97
N ASP A 333 0.47 -16.35 -13.89
CA ASP A 333 1.62 -17.12 -14.39
C ASP A 333 1.99 -18.24 -13.41
N LEU A 334 1.83 -17.98 -12.10
CA LEU A 334 1.92 -19.00 -11.04
C LEU A 334 0.91 -20.12 -11.28
N GLN A 335 -0.37 -19.77 -11.48
CA GLN A 335 -1.42 -20.77 -11.69
C GLN A 335 -1.21 -21.58 -12.97
N THR A 336 -0.73 -20.95 -14.03
CA THR A 336 -0.42 -21.65 -15.27
C THR A 336 0.81 -22.57 -15.11
N GLY A 337 1.82 -22.15 -14.35
CA GLY A 337 3.01 -22.95 -14.10
C GLY A 337 2.74 -24.16 -13.21
N LEU A 338 1.92 -24.00 -12.16
CA LEU A 338 1.46 -25.11 -11.33
C LEU A 338 0.76 -26.21 -12.14
N ARG A 339 -0.07 -25.83 -13.14
CA ARG A 339 -0.72 -26.79 -14.05
C ARG A 339 0.24 -27.46 -15.04
N ALA A 340 1.31 -26.77 -15.41
CA ALA A 340 2.31 -27.30 -16.34
C ALA A 340 3.28 -28.29 -15.68
N GLY A 341 3.41 -28.23 -14.36
CA GLY A 341 4.31 -29.07 -13.58
C GLY A 341 5.79 -28.74 -13.77
N TRP A 342 6.64 -29.51 -13.09
CA TRP A 342 8.09 -29.29 -13.02
C TRP A 342 8.79 -29.39 -14.39
N LYS A 343 8.26 -30.18 -15.33
CA LYS A 343 8.82 -30.33 -16.69
C LYS A 343 8.90 -29.00 -17.45
N SER A 344 8.08 -28.00 -17.09
CA SER A 344 8.12 -26.66 -17.67
C SER A 344 9.46 -25.93 -17.45
N TRP A 345 10.28 -26.37 -16.50
CA TRP A 345 11.60 -25.80 -16.25
C TRP A 345 12.59 -26.01 -17.38
N PHE A 346 12.53 -27.17 -18.02
CA PHE A 346 13.50 -27.57 -19.04
C PHE A 346 13.01 -27.21 -20.44
N ARG A 347 11.91 -26.45 -20.56
CA ARG A 347 11.30 -26.07 -21.83
C ARG A 347 11.23 -24.55 -21.97
N PRO A 348 11.49 -23.99 -23.16
CA PRO A 348 11.37 -22.55 -23.42
C PRO A 348 10.00 -21.97 -23.01
N GLU A 349 8.94 -22.76 -23.15
CA GLU A 349 7.56 -22.41 -22.77
C GLU A 349 7.38 -22.02 -21.30
N GLY A 350 8.24 -22.50 -20.40
CA GLY A 350 8.20 -22.12 -18.99
C GLY A 350 8.94 -20.83 -18.68
N TRP A 351 9.82 -20.38 -19.58
CA TRP A 351 10.64 -19.18 -19.41
C TRP A 351 10.06 -17.97 -20.12
N LEU A 352 9.29 -18.19 -21.20
CA LEU A 352 8.71 -17.15 -22.03
C LEU A 352 7.27 -16.78 -21.62
N PRO A 353 6.80 -15.56 -21.98
CA PRO A 353 5.42 -15.16 -21.73
C PRO A 353 4.46 -15.99 -22.58
N ARG A 354 3.27 -16.27 -22.01
CA ARG A 354 2.22 -17.03 -22.72
C ARG A 354 1.48 -16.16 -23.74
N ASN A 355 1.22 -14.90 -23.38
CA ASN A 355 0.51 -13.97 -24.24
C ASN A 355 1.39 -12.77 -24.57
N VAL A 356 1.24 -12.27 -25.79
CA VAL A 356 1.93 -11.04 -26.25
C VAL A 356 1.58 -9.84 -25.38
N THR A 357 0.44 -9.82 -24.70
CA THR A 357 0.05 -8.70 -23.84
C THR A 357 0.60 -8.77 -22.41
N ASP A 358 1.30 -9.84 -22.05
CA ASP A 358 1.81 -10.04 -20.68
C ASP A 358 2.91 -9.03 -20.31
N TRP A 359 3.63 -8.47 -21.29
CA TRP A 359 4.62 -7.40 -21.05
C TRP A 359 3.99 -6.17 -20.40
N LYS A 360 2.69 -5.90 -20.60
CA LYS A 360 2.00 -4.78 -19.97
C LYS A 360 1.84 -4.98 -18.46
N ARG A 361 1.51 -6.21 -18.04
CA ARG A 361 1.44 -6.59 -16.62
C ARG A 361 2.80 -6.45 -15.96
N TYR A 362 3.83 -7.02 -16.58
CA TYR A 362 5.20 -6.97 -16.07
C TYR A 362 5.82 -5.58 -16.15
N GLY A 363 5.43 -4.74 -17.11
CA GLY A 363 5.82 -3.34 -17.16
C GLY A 363 5.26 -2.54 -15.98
N THR A 364 4.02 -2.78 -15.58
CA THR A 364 3.45 -2.19 -14.35
C THR A 364 4.11 -2.75 -13.09
N ALA A 365 4.38 -4.06 -13.03
CA ALA A 365 5.11 -4.65 -11.91
C ALA A 365 6.52 -4.07 -11.77
N LEU A 366 7.22 -3.89 -12.90
CA LEU A 366 8.55 -3.29 -12.97
C LEU A 366 8.54 -1.84 -12.48
N LEU A 367 7.59 -1.03 -12.95
CA LEU A 367 7.42 0.34 -12.46
C LEU A 367 7.29 0.37 -10.94
N ILE A 368 6.44 -0.49 -10.37
CA ILE A 368 6.27 -0.57 -8.92
C ILE A 368 7.60 -0.94 -8.25
N CYS A 369 8.22 -2.03 -8.68
CA CYS A 369 9.41 -2.57 -8.02
C CYS A 369 10.64 -1.65 -8.11
N VAL A 370 10.78 -0.91 -9.20
CA VAL A 370 11.86 0.09 -9.37
C VAL A 370 11.61 1.29 -8.46
N LEU A 371 10.36 1.71 -8.25
CA LEU A 371 10.06 2.88 -7.39
C LEU A 371 9.90 2.55 -5.91
N MET A 372 9.79 1.27 -5.55
CA MET A 372 9.51 0.82 -4.19
C MET A 372 10.64 0.96 -3.15
N PRO A 373 11.96 0.89 -3.48
CA PRO A 373 13.01 0.81 -2.45
C PRO A 373 12.98 1.94 -1.41
N TYR A 374 12.96 3.20 -1.84
CA TYR A 374 12.82 4.35 -0.93
C TYR A 374 11.36 4.77 -0.65
N TRP A 375 10.37 4.05 -1.20
CA TRP A 375 8.98 4.12 -0.76
C TRP A 375 8.76 3.27 0.50
N HIS A 376 9.21 2.01 0.46
CA HIS A 376 9.20 1.09 1.59
C HIS A 376 10.17 -0.09 1.37
N GLY A 377 11.38 0.02 1.93
CA GLY A 377 12.45 -0.96 1.69
C GLY A 377 12.13 -2.37 2.18
N SER A 378 11.59 -2.52 3.40
CA SER A 378 11.29 -3.86 3.94
C SER A 378 10.13 -4.56 3.22
N ALA A 379 9.11 -3.83 2.75
CA ALA A 379 8.07 -4.40 1.91
C ALA A 379 8.64 -4.86 0.55
N MET A 380 9.66 -4.17 0.02
CA MET A 380 10.35 -4.60 -1.18
C MET A 380 11.15 -5.90 -0.97
N VAL A 381 11.88 -6.00 0.14
CA VAL A 381 12.58 -7.23 0.52
C VAL A 381 11.59 -8.37 0.72
N ALA A 382 10.49 -8.14 1.43
CA ALA A 382 9.43 -9.12 1.63
C ALA A 382 8.84 -9.59 0.29
N LEU A 383 8.60 -8.67 -0.66
CA LEU A 383 8.13 -9.02 -2.00
C LEU A 383 9.12 -9.96 -2.70
N LEU A 384 10.42 -9.65 -2.69
CA LEU A 384 11.44 -10.51 -3.31
C LEU A 384 11.52 -11.89 -2.64
N LEU A 385 11.44 -11.95 -1.30
CA LEU A 385 11.41 -13.20 -0.55
C LEU A 385 10.19 -14.06 -0.86
N VAL A 386 9.04 -13.44 -1.14
CA VAL A 386 7.83 -14.15 -1.59
C VAL A 386 7.94 -14.58 -3.05
N LEU A 387 8.47 -13.72 -3.93
CA LEU A 387 8.60 -14.02 -5.35
C LEU A 387 9.63 -15.12 -5.63
N PHE A 388 10.69 -15.23 -4.83
CA PHE A 388 11.73 -16.25 -5.01
C PHE A 388 11.19 -17.69 -5.05
N PRO A 389 10.50 -18.22 -4.02
CA PRO A 389 9.92 -19.56 -4.08
C PRO A 389 8.80 -19.66 -5.13
N LEU A 390 8.04 -18.60 -5.37
CA LEU A 390 6.99 -18.60 -6.40
C LEU A 390 7.56 -18.75 -7.81
N ALA A 391 8.74 -18.18 -8.08
CA ALA A 391 9.41 -18.26 -9.37
C ALA A 391 9.63 -19.72 -9.82
N PHE A 392 9.77 -20.64 -8.85
CA PHE A 392 9.94 -22.05 -9.17
C PHE A 392 8.69 -22.67 -9.81
N PHE A 393 7.51 -22.18 -9.44
CA PHE A 393 6.23 -22.73 -9.85
C PHE A 393 5.53 -21.89 -10.93
N THR A 394 6.07 -20.73 -11.30
CA THR A 394 5.51 -19.84 -12.32
C THR A 394 5.98 -20.18 -13.73
N ARG A 395 5.15 -19.86 -14.73
CA ARG A 395 5.64 -19.63 -16.11
C ARG A 395 6.21 -18.20 -16.23
N ASN A 396 6.81 -17.88 -17.38
CA ASN A 396 7.41 -16.58 -17.66
C ASN A 396 8.52 -16.19 -16.66
N ARG A 397 9.35 -17.18 -16.29
CA ARG A 397 10.44 -17.03 -15.31
C ARG A 397 11.44 -15.94 -15.68
N LEU A 398 11.67 -15.72 -16.98
CA LEU A 398 12.57 -14.66 -17.45
C LEU A 398 12.09 -13.27 -17.02
N ALA A 399 10.78 -13.02 -17.07
CA ALA A 399 10.22 -11.73 -16.65
C ALA A 399 10.30 -11.53 -15.12
N LEU A 400 10.18 -12.61 -14.33
CA LEU A 400 10.40 -12.55 -12.88
C LEU A 400 11.86 -12.34 -12.51
N LEU A 401 12.78 -13.00 -13.21
CA LEU A 401 14.22 -12.77 -13.04
C LEU A 401 14.57 -11.31 -13.37
N PHE A 402 14.10 -10.81 -14.51
CA PHE A 402 14.30 -9.41 -14.88
C PHE A 402 13.71 -8.46 -13.85
N LEU A 403 12.51 -8.74 -13.35
CA LEU A 403 11.88 -7.97 -12.28
C LEU A 403 12.78 -7.92 -11.03
N ALA A 404 13.29 -9.06 -10.58
CA ALA A 404 14.16 -9.16 -9.41
C ALA A 404 15.51 -8.44 -9.61
N LEU A 405 16.13 -8.57 -10.78
CA LEU A 405 17.38 -7.89 -11.10
C LEU A 405 17.21 -6.38 -11.17
N ALA A 406 16.16 -5.89 -11.84
CA ALA A 406 15.86 -4.47 -11.93
C ALA A 406 15.50 -3.87 -10.57
N SER A 407 14.78 -4.64 -9.74
CA SER A 407 14.48 -4.30 -8.35
C SER A 407 15.73 -4.09 -7.52
N PHE A 408 16.64 -5.07 -7.55
CA PHE A 408 17.89 -5.03 -6.82
C PHE A 408 18.79 -3.90 -7.31
N GLY A 409 18.96 -3.78 -8.63
CA GLY A 409 19.73 -2.69 -9.23
C GLY A 409 19.16 -1.32 -8.88
N SER A 410 17.84 -1.16 -8.86
CA SER A 410 17.22 0.10 -8.45
C SER A 410 17.42 0.39 -6.96
N ALA A 411 17.34 -0.62 -6.09
CA ALA A 411 17.62 -0.45 -4.66
C ALA A 411 19.08 -0.01 -4.42
N LEU A 412 20.04 -0.60 -5.13
CA LEU A 412 21.44 -0.19 -5.08
C LEU A 412 21.65 1.24 -5.55
N LEU A 413 21.07 1.60 -6.71
CA LEU A 413 21.18 2.95 -7.27
C LEU A 413 20.57 4.01 -6.35
N GLN A 414 19.39 3.74 -5.79
CA GLN A 414 18.75 4.66 -4.85
C GLN A 414 19.53 4.78 -3.56
N SER A 415 20.03 3.66 -3.00
CA SER A 415 20.86 3.69 -1.79
C SER A 415 22.14 4.48 -2.04
N TRP A 416 22.83 4.24 -3.15
CA TRP A 416 24.02 5.00 -3.54
C TRP A 416 23.76 6.50 -3.65
N PHE A 417 22.58 6.88 -4.16
CA PHE A 417 22.22 8.29 -4.34
C PHE A 417 21.77 8.98 -3.05
N PHE A 418 21.06 8.28 -2.15
CA PHE A 418 20.46 8.88 -0.96
C PHE A 418 21.22 8.62 0.34
N SER A 419 21.85 7.46 0.53
CA SER A 419 22.54 7.13 1.77
C SER A 419 23.89 7.84 1.84
N GLY A 420 24.24 8.39 3.01
CA GLY A 420 25.54 9.02 3.24
C GLY A 420 26.69 8.02 3.18
N GLU A 421 27.92 8.55 3.09
CA GLU A 421 29.15 7.73 2.98
C GLU A 421 29.33 6.78 4.17
N ALA A 422 28.89 7.16 5.37
CA ALA A 422 28.98 6.35 6.59
C ALA A 422 28.06 5.11 6.58
N THR A 423 27.05 5.05 5.71
CA THR A 423 26.01 4.00 5.74
C THR A 423 25.78 3.33 4.38
N ARG A 424 26.77 3.32 3.48
CA ARG A 424 26.72 2.47 2.28
C ARG A 424 26.81 0.99 2.70
N VAL A 425 25.68 0.39 3.09
CA VAL A 425 25.54 -1.00 3.60
C VAL A 425 25.67 -2.06 2.48
N VAL A 426 26.40 -1.76 1.41
CA VAL A 426 26.78 -2.76 0.42
C VAL A 426 28.29 -2.62 0.22
N GLN A 427 29.02 -3.32 1.08
CA GLN A 427 30.38 -3.79 0.80
C GLN A 427 30.29 -5.27 0.42
#